data_AF-G3H2W4-F1
#
_entry.id   AF-G3H2W4-F1
#
_cell.length_a   1.000
_cell.length_b   1.000
_cell.length_c   1.000
_cell.angle_alpha   90.00
_cell.angle_beta   90.00
_cell.angle_gamma   90.00
#
_symmetry.space_group_name_H-M   'P 1'
#
loop_
_entity.id
_entity.type
_entity.pdbx_description
1 polymer ?
#
loop_
_entity_poly.entity_id
_entity_poly.type
_entity_poly.pdbx_seq_one_letter_code
_entity_poly.pdbx_strand_id
1 'polypeptide(L)'
;MGVCLRWRGLGLPLPGFRRCELHTVHEASVPTPPHWLAERLGLFEELWTAQVKRLASMTQKKPRAIKISLPEGQKVDAVAWNTTPYQLAQQISSTLADSAVAAEVNGELYDLERPLETDCHVRFLTFDSPEGKSVLWHSSAHVLGAAAEQQMGAVLCRGPSTESGFYHDFFLGKERTVRSSELPLLERICQEIIAAAQPFRRLEVSRDQLRQLFKDNHFKLHVIEEKVTGPTATVYGCGMSVDLCRGPHLRHTGQIGALKLLTNSSALWRSSAAPETLQRVSGISFPNTELLRDWEAQREEAELRDHRRIGKEQELFFFHELSPGSCFFLPRGTRVYNALVTFIRAEYAQRGFSEVKTPTLFSTKLWEQSGHWEHYRADMFSLKPPGTNGPDISQSGHPARCPKDALALKPMNCPAHCLMFAHRPRSWRELPVRLADFGVLHRAEASGSLGGLTRLWRFQQDDAHIFCAPNQVIFLVLQRADFLCLFKFNTGS
;
A
#
# COMPACT_ATOMS: atom_id res chain seq x y z
N MET A 1 15.39 4.23 70.37
CA MET A 1 16.66 4.24 71.13
C MET A 1 17.78 4.28 70.10
N GLY A 2 18.37 5.46 69.83
CA GLY A 2 19.79 5.74 70.13
C GLY A 2 20.72 5.12 69.07
N VAL A 3 21.59 5.81 68.35
CA VAL A 3 22.58 6.78 68.82
C VAL A 3 23.05 7.65 67.63
N CYS A 4 23.24 8.93 67.93
CA CYS A 4 23.83 9.98 67.11
C CYS A 4 25.36 9.90 67.18
N LEU A 5 26.08 10.07 66.06
CA LEU A 5 27.49 10.47 66.09
C LEU A 5 27.77 11.45 64.95
N ARG A 6 27.88 12.72 65.34
CA ARG A 6 28.46 13.81 64.56
C ARG A 6 29.97 13.68 64.57
N TRP A 7 30.60 13.82 63.40
CA TRP A 7 31.91 14.46 63.28
C TRP A 7 31.84 15.48 62.14
N ARG A 8 32.14 16.74 62.47
CA ARG A 8 32.43 17.82 61.52
C ARG A 8 33.95 17.96 61.44
N GLY A 9 34.48 18.21 60.24
CA GLY A 9 35.80 18.80 60.08
C GLY A 9 36.35 18.74 58.66
N LEU A 10 36.30 19.90 57.98
CA LEU A 10 37.16 20.34 56.86
C LEU A 10 36.97 19.56 55.53
N GLY A 11 36.60 20.13 54.39
CA GLY A 11 36.79 21.47 53.84
C GLY A 11 37.38 21.30 52.45
N LEU A 12 36.56 21.44 51.39
CA LEU A 12 36.84 21.83 49.99
C LEU A 12 35.71 21.36 49.06
N PRO A 13 35.16 22.21 48.15
CA PRO A 13 34.07 21.81 47.25
C PRO A 13 34.62 21.21 45.95
N LEU A 14 34.15 20.02 45.57
CA LEU A 14 34.30 19.49 44.21
C LEU A 14 33.01 19.77 43.40
N PRO A 15 33.10 20.13 42.11
CA PRO A 15 31.95 20.58 41.34
C PRO A 15 31.11 19.41 40.81
N GLY A 16 29.79 19.47 41.04
CA GLY A 16 28.80 19.21 39.99
C GLY A 16 28.51 17.77 39.58
N PHE A 17 28.17 16.87 40.51
CA PHE A 17 27.29 15.74 40.18
C PHE A 17 25.83 16.21 40.26
N ARG A 18 25.21 16.50 39.10
CA ARG A 18 23.76 16.69 39.05
C ARG A 18 23.08 15.34 39.32
N ARG A 19 22.24 15.32 40.35
CA ARG A 19 21.25 14.28 40.63
C ARG A 19 20.50 13.95 39.34
N CYS A 20 20.58 12.71 38.90
CA CYS A 20 19.59 12.13 37.99
C CYS A 20 18.29 12.05 38.79
N GLU A 21 17.32 12.90 38.47
CA GLU A 21 15.97 12.77 38.96
C GLU A 21 15.41 11.45 38.41
N LEU A 22 15.17 10.51 39.31
CA LEU A 22 14.35 9.33 39.04
C LEU A 22 12.96 9.83 38.65
N HIS A 23 12.71 9.96 37.36
CA HIS A 23 11.35 10.02 36.85
C HIS A 23 10.67 8.72 37.24
N THR A 24 9.87 8.79 38.30
CA THR A 24 8.86 7.78 38.62
C THR A 24 7.97 7.65 37.40
N VAL A 25 8.10 6.51 36.72
CA VAL A 25 7.15 6.07 35.71
C VAL A 25 5.81 5.95 36.43
N HIS A 26 4.90 6.88 36.18
CA HIS A 26 3.51 6.72 36.60
C HIS A 26 3.02 5.39 36.02
N GLU A 27 2.68 4.43 36.88
CA GLU A 27 1.83 3.31 36.50
C GLU A 27 0.55 3.92 35.91
N ALA A 28 0.42 3.86 34.59
CA ALA A 28 -0.77 4.31 33.90
C ALA A 28 -1.92 3.38 34.32
N SER A 29 -2.83 3.90 35.14
CA SER A 29 -4.12 3.29 35.39
C SER A 29 -4.77 2.94 34.05
N VAL A 30 -5.22 1.69 33.88
CA VAL A 30 -5.98 1.26 32.69
C VAL A 30 -7.11 2.26 32.46
N PRO A 31 -7.14 2.99 31.34
CA PRO A 31 -8.14 4.03 31.13
C PRO A 31 -9.52 3.39 31.10
N THR A 32 -10.45 3.95 31.87
CA THR A 32 -11.86 3.54 31.85
C THR A 32 -12.38 3.70 30.42
N PRO A 33 -12.97 2.65 29.81
CA PRO A 33 -13.43 2.71 28.44
C PRO A 33 -14.47 3.82 28.26
N PRO A 34 -14.49 4.54 27.12
CA PRO A 34 -15.48 5.57 26.87
C PRO A 34 -16.92 5.04 26.99
N HIS A 35 -17.83 5.85 27.52
CA HIS A 35 -19.23 5.44 27.75
C HIS A 35 -19.92 4.90 26.48
N TRP A 36 -19.66 5.52 25.32
CA TRP A 36 -20.23 5.08 24.04
C TRP A 36 -19.77 3.67 23.63
N LEU A 37 -18.55 3.27 24.00
CA LEU A 37 -18.02 1.95 23.70
C LEU A 37 -18.72 0.88 24.56
N ALA A 38 -18.95 1.19 25.83
CA ALA A 38 -19.71 0.32 26.73
C ALA A 38 -21.17 0.15 26.28
N GLU A 39 -21.82 1.23 25.84
CA GLU A 39 -23.18 1.18 25.30
C GLU A 39 -23.26 0.33 24.02
N ARG A 40 -22.33 0.54 23.07
CA ARG A 40 -22.24 -0.25 21.83
C ARG A 40 -22.05 -1.74 22.15
N LEU A 41 -21.16 -2.06 23.08
CA LEU A 41 -20.91 -3.44 23.52
C LEU A 41 -22.15 -4.06 24.16
N GLY A 42 -22.87 -3.32 25.03
CA GLY A 42 -24.10 -3.81 25.66
C GLY A 42 -25.14 -4.24 24.63
N LEU A 43 -25.40 -3.39 23.63
CA LEU A 43 -26.31 -3.72 22.54
C LEU A 43 -25.81 -4.91 21.70
N PHE A 44 -24.50 -4.99 21.44
CA PHE A 44 -23.92 -6.13 20.74
C PHE A 44 -24.15 -7.44 21.50
N GLU A 45 -23.93 -7.47 22.82
CA GLU A 45 -24.15 -8.67 23.65
C GLU A 45 -25.61 -9.13 23.68
N GLU A 46 -26.56 -8.18 23.72
CA GLU A 46 -27.99 -8.49 23.62
C GLU A 46 -28.33 -9.18 22.28
N LEU A 47 -27.85 -8.61 21.18
CA LEU A 47 -28.07 -9.16 19.84
C LEU A 47 -27.34 -10.50 19.64
N TRP A 48 -26.13 -10.63 20.17
CA TRP A 48 -25.35 -11.87 20.16
C TRP A 48 -26.08 -12.98 20.92
N THR A 49 -26.59 -12.69 22.12
CA THR A 49 -27.37 -13.65 22.91
C THR A 49 -28.62 -14.10 22.15
N ALA A 50 -29.30 -13.18 21.47
CA ALA A 50 -30.46 -13.51 20.64
C ALA A 50 -30.08 -14.41 19.43
N GLN A 51 -28.96 -14.14 18.77
CA GLN A 51 -28.45 -14.96 17.66
C GLN A 51 -28.06 -16.36 18.12
N VAL A 52 -27.32 -16.49 19.23
CA VAL A 52 -26.92 -17.79 19.79
C VAL A 52 -28.15 -18.64 20.13
N LYS A 53 -29.17 -18.04 20.77
CA LYS A 53 -30.45 -18.72 21.03
C LYS A 53 -31.13 -19.18 19.74
N ARG A 54 -31.15 -18.34 18.71
CA ARG A 54 -31.72 -18.67 17.39
C ARG A 54 -30.98 -19.86 16.77
N LEU A 55 -29.66 -19.82 16.70
CA LEU A 55 -28.82 -20.89 16.14
C LEU A 55 -29.04 -22.21 16.90
N ALA A 56 -28.99 -22.19 18.24
CA ALA A 56 -29.26 -23.37 19.06
C ALA A 56 -30.64 -23.98 18.78
N SER A 57 -31.66 -23.15 18.59
CA SER A 57 -33.01 -23.62 18.25
C SER A 57 -33.09 -24.24 16.84
N MET A 58 -32.27 -23.78 15.89
CA MET A 58 -32.20 -24.34 14.53
C MET A 58 -31.51 -25.70 14.54
N THR A 59 -30.40 -25.83 15.26
CA THR A 59 -29.67 -27.09 15.42
C THR A 59 -30.55 -28.19 16.04
N GLN A 60 -31.42 -27.85 17.00
CA GLN A 60 -32.32 -28.80 17.64
C GLN A 60 -33.52 -29.22 16.77
N LYS A 61 -34.03 -28.34 15.89
CA LYS A 61 -35.29 -28.58 15.18
C LYS A 61 -35.16 -29.50 13.96
N LYS A 62 -34.02 -29.49 13.25
CA LYS A 62 -33.82 -30.29 12.03
C LYS A 62 -32.33 -30.65 11.80
N PRO A 63 -31.80 -31.72 12.42
CA PRO A 63 -30.48 -32.23 12.02
C PRO A 63 -30.58 -32.75 10.59
N ARG A 64 -30.03 -32.00 9.64
CA ARG A 64 -29.96 -32.38 8.23
C ARG A 64 -28.53 -32.82 7.92
N ALA A 65 -28.39 -34.07 7.49
CA ALA A 65 -27.12 -34.57 6.98
C ALA A 65 -26.75 -33.79 5.71
N ILE A 66 -25.49 -33.36 5.63
CA ILE A 66 -24.90 -32.69 4.47
C ILE A 66 -23.58 -33.37 4.11
N LYS A 67 -23.22 -33.31 2.83
CA LYS A 67 -21.97 -33.87 2.32
C LYS A 67 -20.96 -32.78 2.05
N ILE A 68 -19.81 -32.89 2.69
CA ILE A 68 -18.70 -31.96 2.52
C ILE A 68 -17.65 -32.61 1.62
N SER A 69 -17.30 -31.91 0.54
CA SER A 69 -16.18 -32.32 -0.33
C SER A 69 -14.94 -31.53 0.07
N LEU A 70 -13.84 -32.23 0.30
CA LEU A 70 -12.53 -31.65 0.61
C LEU A 70 -11.62 -31.69 -0.62
N PRO A 71 -10.47 -30.97 -0.61
CA PRO A 71 -9.45 -31.13 -1.62
C PRO A 71 -9.01 -32.60 -1.67
N GLU A 72 -8.56 -33.07 -2.85
CA GLU A 72 -8.19 -34.48 -3.09
C GLU A 72 -9.38 -35.46 -3.16
N GLY A 73 -10.62 -34.97 -3.18
CA GLY A 73 -11.81 -35.77 -3.47
C GLY A 73 -12.39 -36.54 -2.27
N GLN A 74 -11.83 -36.35 -1.07
CA GLN A 74 -12.37 -36.89 0.16
C GLN A 74 -13.76 -36.29 0.43
N LYS A 75 -14.69 -37.15 0.88
CA LYS A 75 -16.05 -36.75 1.26
C LYS A 75 -16.27 -37.06 2.73
N VAL A 76 -16.81 -36.10 3.47
CA VAL A 76 -17.11 -36.21 4.89
C VAL A 76 -18.59 -35.94 5.11
N ASP A 77 -19.26 -36.82 5.84
CA ASP A 77 -20.64 -36.59 6.27
C ASP A 77 -20.64 -35.61 7.47
N ALA A 78 -21.48 -34.59 7.39
CA ALA A 78 -21.58 -33.52 8.37
C ALA A 78 -23.05 -33.19 8.66
N VAL A 79 -23.29 -32.34 9.66
CA VAL A 79 -24.64 -31.92 10.04
C VAL A 79 -24.79 -30.41 9.84
N ALA A 80 -25.77 -30.02 9.02
CA ALA A 80 -26.08 -28.61 8.75
C ALA A 80 -26.36 -27.84 10.05
N TRP A 81 -25.88 -26.60 10.12
CA TRP A 81 -26.01 -25.71 11.27
C TRP A 81 -25.37 -26.23 12.57
N ASN A 82 -24.50 -27.23 12.48
CA ASN A 82 -23.77 -27.79 13.61
C ASN A 82 -22.28 -27.92 13.30
N THR A 83 -21.94 -28.58 12.19
CA THR A 83 -20.55 -28.78 11.80
C THR A 83 -19.93 -27.49 11.27
N THR A 84 -18.77 -27.10 11.83
CA THR A 84 -18.00 -25.93 11.37
C THR A 84 -16.75 -26.36 10.59
N PRO A 85 -16.18 -25.49 9.73
CA PRO A 85 -14.89 -25.78 9.10
C PRO A 85 -13.79 -26.11 10.11
N TYR A 86 -13.76 -25.44 11.27
CA TYR A 86 -12.77 -25.75 12.30
C TYR A 86 -12.88 -27.19 12.82
N GLN A 87 -14.10 -27.66 13.12
CA GLN A 87 -14.31 -29.03 13.57
C GLN A 87 -13.87 -30.05 12.51
N LEU A 88 -14.11 -29.75 11.23
CA LEU A 88 -13.61 -30.57 10.12
C LEU A 88 -12.08 -30.56 10.06
N ALA A 89 -11.44 -29.40 10.23
CA ALA A 89 -9.98 -29.31 10.28
C ALA A 89 -9.41 -30.17 11.41
N GLN A 90 -10.00 -30.12 12.61
CA GLN A 90 -9.59 -30.93 13.76
C GLN A 90 -9.72 -32.44 13.51
N GLN A 91 -10.74 -32.86 12.75
CA GLN A 91 -10.92 -34.26 12.36
C GLN A 91 -9.86 -34.74 11.36
N ILE A 92 -9.34 -33.85 10.51
CA ILE A 92 -8.29 -34.16 9.54
C ILE A 92 -6.93 -34.21 10.25
N SER A 93 -6.53 -33.12 10.91
CA SER A 93 -5.34 -33.08 11.76
C SER A 93 -5.34 -31.87 12.69
N SER A 94 -4.74 -32.02 13.87
CA SER A 94 -4.51 -30.88 14.78
C SER A 94 -3.67 -29.78 14.13
N THR A 95 -2.64 -30.15 13.37
CA THR A 95 -1.76 -29.21 12.66
C THR A 95 -2.51 -28.34 11.66
N LEU A 96 -3.49 -28.90 10.92
CA LEU A 96 -4.33 -28.13 10.01
C LEU A 96 -5.26 -27.20 10.77
N ALA A 97 -5.88 -27.69 11.86
CA ALA A 97 -6.76 -26.87 12.69
C ALA A 97 -6.03 -25.66 13.29
N ASP A 98 -4.78 -25.84 13.73
CA ASP A 98 -3.97 -24.79 14.36
C ASP A 98 -3.44 -23.77 13.33
N SER A 99 -3.09 -24.22 12.12
CA SER A 99 -2.55 -23.35 11.06
C SER A 99 -3.62 -22.70 10.17
N ALA A 100 -4.86 -23.20 10.18
CA ALA A 100 -5.95 -22.64 9.41
C ALA A 100 -6.32 -21.24 9.92
N VAL A 101 -6.37 -20.29 8.99
CA VAL A 101 -6.75 -18.89 9.21
C VAL A 101 -8.23 -18.68 8.86
N ALA A 102 -8.67 -19.29 7.77
CA ALA A 102 -10.03 -19.22 7.26
C ALA A 102 -10.35 -20.49 6.45
N ALA A 103 -11.60 -20.61 6.01
CA ALA A 103 -12.00 -21.57 4.99
C ALA A 103 -12.50 -20.84 3.75
N GLU A 104 -12.53 -21.55 2.64
CA GLU A 104 -13.29 -21.21 1.45
C GLU A 104 -14.39 -22.26 1.29
N VAL A 105 -15.64 -21.82 1.20
CA VAL A 105 -16.81 -22.68 1.05
C VAL A 105 -17.48 -22.33 -0.27
N ASN A 106 -17.48 -23.26 -1.22
CA ASN A 106 -18.03 -23.05 -2.58
C ASN A 106 -17.43 -21.82 -3.31
N GLY A 107 -16.14 -21.52 -3.09
CA GLY A 107 -15.45 -20.39 -3.71
C GLY A 107 -15.55 -19.07 -2.93
N GLU A 108 -16.27 -19.04 -1.80
CA GLU A 108 -16.40 -17.84 -0.96
C GLU A 108 -15.64 -17.96 0.37
N LEU A 109 -14.99 -16.88 0.80
CA LEU A 109 -14.30 -16.83 2.09
C LEU A 109 -15.28 -16.99 3.27
N TYR A 110 -14.87 -17.79 4.26
CA TYR A 110 -15.75 -18.29 5.31
C TYR A 110 -15.01 -18.40 6.65
N ASP A 111 -15.65 -17.96 7.73
CA ASP A 111 -15.08 -18.07 9.09
C ASP A 111 -15.02 -19.53 9.53
N LEU A 112 -13.94 -19.90 10.23
CA LEU A 112 -13.74 -21.27 10.70
C LEU A 112 -14.79 -21.73 11.73
N GLU A 113 -15.37 -20.79 12.48
CA GLU A 113 -16.41 -21.07 13.49
C GLU A 113 -17.84 -20.93 12.95
N ARG A 114 -18.01 -20.51 11.69
CA ARG A 114 -19.34 -20.39 11.09
C ARG A 114 -19.87 -21.79 10.73
N PRO A 115 -21.07 -22.19 11.16
CA PRO A 115 -21.63 -23.50 10.83
C PRO A 115 -21.96 -23.64 9.34
N LEU A 116 -21.63 -24.80 8.76
CA LEU A 116 -21.95 -25.12 7.37
C LEU A 116 -23.45 -25.37 7.21
N GLU A 117 -24.04 -24.80 6.17
CA GLU A 117 -25.50 -24.78 6.01
C GLU A 117 -26.00 -25.85 5.03
N THR A 118 -25.22 -26.16 3.99
CA THR A 118 -25.60 -27.00 2.84
C THR A 118 -24.41 -27.87 2.40
N ASP A 119 -24.67 -28.82 1.50
CA ASP A 119 -23.61 -29.54 0.79
C ASP A 119 -22.67 -28.54 0.12
N CYS A 120 -21.38 -28.70 0.36
CA CYS A 120 -20.40 -27.73 -0.12
C CYS A 120 -19.02 -28.35 -0.32
N HIS A 121 -18.21 -27.62 -1.08
CA HIS A 121 -16.78 -27.86 -1.20
C HIS A 121 -16.04 -26.92 -0.24
N VAL A 122 -15.22 -27.48 0.64
CA VAL A 122 -14.45 -26.74 1.65
C VAL A 122 -12.97 -26.83 1.31
N ARG A 123 -12.28 -25.68 1.27
CA ARG A 123 -10.82 -25.58 1.17
C ARG A 123 -10.29 -24.78 2.35
N PHE A 124 -9.30 -25.31 3.07
CA PHE A 124 -8.69 -24.58 4.18
C PHE A 124 -7.63 -23.62 3.68
N LEU A 125 -7.61 -22.42 4.27
CA LEU A 125 -6.67 -21.36 3.93
C LEU A 125 -5.69 -21.17 5.09
N THR A 126 -4.40 -21.31 4.80
CA THR A 126 -3.30 -21.01 5.72
C THR A 126 -2.68 -19.66 5.37
N PHE A 127 -1.78 -19.16 6.23
CA PHE A 127 -1.04 -17.92 5.98
C PHE A 127 -0.16 -17.94 4.72
N ASP A 128 0.12 -19.10 4.14
CA ASP A 128 0.90 -19.21 2.91
C ASP A 128 0.12 -18.73 1.68
N SER A 129 -1.21 -18.78 1.74
CA SER A 129 -2.10 -18.29 0.68
C SER A 129 -2.29 -16.76 0.73
N PRO A 130 -2.43 -16.08 -0.43
CA PRO A 130 -2.78 -14.65 -0.46
C PRO A 130 -4.05 -14.32 0.34
N GLU A 131 -5.06 -15.18 0.26
CA GLU A 131 -6.32 -15.03 0.98
C GLU A 131 -6.12 -15.16 2.49
N GLY A 132 -5.33 -16.14 2.93
CA GLY A 132 -4.99 -16.31 4.35
C GLY A 132 -4.19 -15.14 4.92
N LYS A 133 -3.22 -14.58 4.18
CA LYS A 133 -2.54 -13.34 4.57
C LYS A 133 -3.52 -12.20 4.75
N SER A 134 -4.43 -12.04 3.78
CA SER A 134 -5.47 -11.00 3.81
C SER A 134 -6.36 -11.12 5.06
N VAL A 135 -6.84 -12.33 5.42
CA VAL A 135 -7.67 -12.53 6.61
C VAL A 135 -6.90 -12.27 7.92
N LEU A 136 -5.65 -12.73 8.02
CA LEU A 136 -4.81 -12.47 9.19
C LEU A 136 -4.56 -10.98 9.38
N TRP A 137 -4.19 -10.28 8.31
CA TRP A 137 -3.94 -8.83 8.34
C TRP A 137 -5.23 -8.04 8.58
N HIS A 138 -6.35 -8.47 8.03
CA HIS A 138 -7.63 -7.85 8.27
C HIS A 138 -8.08 -7.97 9.74
N SER A 139 -7.88 -9.14 10.35
CA SER A 139 -8.09 -9.34 11.79
C SER A 139 -7.13 -8.51 12.64
N SER A 140 -5.90 -8.32 12.18
CA SER A 140 -4.92 -7.44 12.83
C SER A 140 -5.29 -5.97 12.74
N ALA A 141 -5.94 -5.54 11.65
CA ALA A 141 -6.51 -4.19 11.55
C ALA A 141 -7.57 -3.95 12.63
N HIS A 142 -8.42 -4.95 12.92
CA HIS A 142 -9.42 -4.85 13.98
C HIS A 142 -8.77 -4.77 15.38
N VAL A 143 -7.67 -5.49 15.62
CA VAL A 143 -6.90 -5.35 16.86
C VAL A 143 -6.33 -3.93 17.01
N LEU A 144 -5.77 -3.36 15.95
CA LEU A 144 -5.31 -1.97 15.94
C LEU A 144 -6.46 -0.97 16.17
N GLY A 145 -7.61 -1.19 15.54
CA GLY A 145 -8.81 -0.39 15.76
C GLY A 145 -9.27 -0.43 17.22
N ALA A 146 -9.34 -1.61 17.82
CA ALA A 146 -9.69 -1.79 19.22
C ALA A 146 -8.70 -1.07 20.16
N ALA A 147 -7.40 -1.18 19.91
CA ALA A 147 -6.37 -0.47 20.66
C ALA A 147 -6.54 1.06 20.56
N ALA A 148 -6.81 1.58 19.35
CA ALA A 148 -7.01 3.01 19.12
C ALA A 148 -8.30 3.55 19.76
N GLU A 149 -9.42 2.82 19.70
CA GLU A 149 -10.67 3.19 20.39
C GLU A 149 -10.45 3.29 21.90
N GLN A 150 -9.79 2.28 22.50
CA GLN A 150 -9.58 2.20 23.95
C GLN A 150 -8.61 3.28 24.47
N GLN A 151 -7.53 3.54 23.76
CA GLN A 151 -6.42 4.36 24.27
C GLN A 151 -6.46 5.80 23.79
N MET A 152 -6.96 6.02 22.57
CA MET A 152 -6.98 7.34 21.96
C MET A 152 -8.38 7.95 21.90
N GLY A 153 -9.43 7.19 22.22
CA GLY A 153 -10.82 7.60 21.97
C GLY A 153 -11.08 7.79 20.48
N ALA A 154 -10.37 7.03 19.64
CA ALA A 154 -10.41 7.22 18.20
C ALA A 154 -11.75 6.77 17.61
N VAL A 155 -12.29 7.53 16.66
CA VAL A 155 -13.48 7.13 15.92
C VAL A 155 -13.03 6.35 14.69
N LEU A 156 -13.38 5.06 14.63
CA LEU A 156 -12.93 4.16 13.57
C LEU A 156 -13.57 4.47 12.22
N CYS A 157 -12.76 4.54 11.15
CA CYS A 157 -13.24 4.78 9.79
C CYS A 157 -13.09 3.53 8.91
N ARG A 158 -11.88 3.23 8.44
CA ARG A 158 -11.57 2.12 7.50
C ARG A 158 -10.37 1.33 7.97
N GLY A 159 -10.50 0.00 8.04
CA GLY A 159 -9.40 -0.90 8.43
C GLY A 159 -9.22 -2.10 7.49
N PRO A 160 -8.82 -1.90 6.21
CA PRO A 160 -8.63 -3.02 5.29
C PRO A 160 -7.25 -3.68 5.47
N SER A 161 -7.15 -4.93 5.03
CA SER A 161 -5.87 -5.54 4.65
C SER A 161 -5.35 -4.93 3.34
N THR A 162 -4.04 -5.03 3.13
CA THR A 162 -3.35 -4.63 1.89
C THR A 162 -2.50 -5.80 1.39
N GLU A 163 -1.83 -5.64 0.26
CA GLU A 163 -0.88 -6.64 -0.26
C GLU A 163 0.37 -6.80 0.64
N SER A 164 0.61 -5.85 1.55
CA SER A 164 1.83 -5.77 2.36
C SER A 164 1.54 -5.53 3.85
N GLY A 165 0.44 -6.06 4.37
CA GLY A 165 0.01 -5.87 5.75
C GLY A 165 -1.40 -5.30 5.86
N PHE A 166 -1.58 -4.29 6.70
CA PHE A 166 -2.87 -3.64 6.93
C PHE A 166 -2.68 -2.16 7.32
N TYR A 167 -3.77 -1.41 7.32
CA TYR A 167 -3.81 -0.12 7.99
C TYR A 167 -5.16 0.11 8.65
N HIS A 168 -5.21 1.06 9.58
CA HIS A 168 -6.45 1.60 10.10
C HIS A 168 -6.48 3.12 10.00
N ASP A 169 -7.50 3.65 9.33
CA ASP A 169 -7.86 5.06 9.31
C ASP A 169 -8.78 5.35 10.51
N PHE A 170 -8.46 6.37 11.27
CA PHE A 170 -9.27 6.82 12.39
C PHE A 170 -9.28 8.34 12.53
N PHE A 171 -10.35 8.85 13.11
CA PHE A 171 -10.55 10.26 13.37
C PHE A 171 -10.29 10.57 14.84
N LEU A 172 -9.42 11.54 15.10
CA LEU A 172 -9.04 12.00 16.45
C LEU A 172 -9.49 13.43 16.74
N GLY A 173 -10.38 14.00 15.91
CA GLY A 173 -10.66 15.44 15.91
C GLY A 173 -9.71 16.23 15.00
N LYS A 174 -9.98 17.53 14.85
CA LYS A 174 -9.26 18.39 13.90
C LYS A 174 -7.83 18.74 14.31
N GLU A 175 -7.52 18.68 15.61
CA GLU A 175 -6.26 19.16 16.16
C GLU A 175 -5.30 18.05 16.58
N ARG A 176 -5.78 16.82 16.76
CA ARG A 176 -4.98 15.70 17.24
C ARG A 176 -4.53 14.80 16.08
N THR A 177 -3.24 14.49 16.09
CA THR A 177 -2.61 13.57 15.15
C THR A 177 -1.88 12.47 15.92
N VAL A 178 -1.64 11.33 15.27
CA VAL A 178 -0.83 10.26 15.86
C VAL A 178 0.62 10.66 15.70
N ARG A 179 1.36 10.72 16.80
CA ARG A 179 2.81 10.93 16.75
C ARG A 179 3.52 9.59 16.61
N SER A 180 4.66 9.58 15.92
CA SER A 180 5.45 8.36 15.77
C SER A 180 5.92 7.80 17.13
N SER A 181 6.06 8.65 18.15
CA SER A 181 6.36 8.26 19.53
C SER A 181 5.22 7.51 20.23
N GLU A 182 3.98 7.57 19.74
CA GLU A 182 2.83 6.85 20.29
C GLU A 182 2.68 5.44 19.69
N LEU A 183 3.37 5.13 18.58
CA LEU A 183 3.30 3.80 17.95
C LEU A 183 3.75 2.67 18.88
N PRO A 184 4.86 2.78 19.64
CA PRO A 184 5.24 1.71 20.59
C PRO A 184 4.20 1.47 21.69
N LEU A 185 3.48 2.51 22.12
CA LEU A 185 2.40 2.37 23.08
C LEU A 185 1.21 1.62 22.46
N LEU A 186 0.76 2.04 21.27
CA LEU A 186 -0.32 1.36 20.54
C LEU A 186 0.02 -0.11 20.26
N GLU A 187 1.26 -0.40 19.86
CA GLU A 187 1.73 -1.76 19.61
C GLU A 187 1.68 -2.62 20.89
N ARG A 188 2.09 -2.07 22.04
CA ARG A 188 1.98 -2.76 23.34
C ARG A 188 0.52 -3.13 23.67
N ILE A 189 -0.43 -2.22 23.48
CA ILE A 189 -1.84 -2.52 23.71
C ILE A 189 -2.37 -3.57 22.71
N CYS A 190 -1.93 -3.51 21.45
CA CYS A 190 -2.24 -4.58 20.49
C CYS A 190 -1.74 -5.94 20.98
N GLN A 191 -0.53 -6.00 21.53
CA GLN A 191 0.04 -7.23 22.13
C GLN A 191 -0.77 -7.70 23.34
N GLU A 192 -1.27 -6.80 24.19
CA GLU A 192 -2.16 -7.13 25.31
C GLU A 192 -3.49 -7.74 24.82
N ILE A 193 -4.09 -7.19 23.76
CA ILE A 193 -5.31 -7.72 23.12
C ILE A 193 -5.06 -9.09 22.47
N ILE A 194 -3.90 -9.28 21.84
CA ILE A 194 -3.47 -10.56 21.25
C ILE A 194 -3.29 -11.61 22.35
N ALA A 195 -2.58 -11.28 23.43
CA ALA A 195 -2.33 -12.16 24.56
C ALA A 195 -3.63 -12.60 25.27
N ALA A 196 -4.65 -11.74 25.27
CA ALA A 196 -5.96 -12.07 25.82
C ALA A 196 -6.75 -13.11 25.00
N ALA A 197 -6.29 -13.46 23.78
CA ALA A 197 -6.91 -14.44 22.90
C ALA A 197 -8.44 -14.29 22.75
N GLN A 198 -8.88 -13.04 22.56
CA GLN A 198 -10.30 -12.70 22.47
C GLN A 198 -10.92 -13.29 21.20
N PRO A 199 -12.10 -13.94 21.28
CA PRO A 199 -12.74 -14.54 20.12
C PRO A 199 -13.38 -13.47 19.22
N PHE A 200 -13.28 -13.65 17.90
CA PHE A 200 -14.06 -12.88 16.95
C PHE A 200 -15.46 -13.47 16.82
N ARG A 201 -16.48 -12.66 17.10
CA ARG A 201 -17.89 -13.07 17.12
C ARG A 201 -18.65 -12.43 15.97
N ARG A 202 -19.02 -13.24 14.99
CA ARG A 202 -19.76 -12.82 13.79
C ARG A 202 -21.25 -12.70 14.05
N LEU A 203 -21.78 -11.48 13.98
CA LEU A 203 -23.20 -11.18 14.14
C LEU A 203 -23.82 -10.70 12.83
N GLU A 204 -24.99 -11.21 12.48
CA GLU A 204 -25.78 -10.70 11.35
C GLU A 204 -26.96 -9.87 11.87
N VAL A 205 -27.01 -8.60 11.47
CA VAL A 205 -27.93 -7.60 12.02
C VAL A 205 -28.67 -6.84 10.92
N SER A 206 -29.87 -6.36 11.26
CA SER A 206 -30.67 -5.52 10.37
C SER A 206 -30.07 -4.13 10.22
N ARG A 207 -30.48 -3.41 9.16
CA ARG A 207 -30.04 -2.02 8.93
C ARG A 207 -30.38 -1.07 10.09
N ASP A 208 -31.49 -1.28 10.78
CA ASP A 208 -31.87 -0.43 11.92
C ASP A 208 -31.03 -0.75 13.17
N GLN A 209 -30.70 -2.01 13.39
CA GLN A 209 -29.77 -2.42 14.45
C GLN A 209 -28.36 -1.86 14.19
N LEU A 210 -27.91 -1.83 12.94
CA LEU A 210 -26.64 -1.19 12.56
C LEU A 210 -26.61 0.30 12.91
N ARG A 211 -27.68 1.03 12.59
CA ARG A 211 -27.79 2.45 12.93
C ARG A 211 -27.73 2.68 14.44
N GLN A 212 -28.35 1.79 15.22
CA GLN A 212 -28.30 1.89 16.67
C GLN A 212 -26.91 1.54 17.23
N LEU A 213 -26.26 0.49 16.73
CA LEU A 213 -24.90 0.09 17.13
C LEU A 213 -23.87 1.18 16.87
N PHE A 214 -23.96 1.85 15.72
CA PHE A 214 -22.98 2.84 15.28
C PHE A 214 -23.49 4.28 15.36
N LYS A 215 -24.50 4.56 16.20
CA LYS A 215 -25.09 5.90 16.35
C LYS A 215 -24.08 6.96 16.77
N ASP A 216 -23.00 6.55 17.43
CA ASP A 216 -21.90 7.37 17.90
C ASP A 216 -20.81 7.61 16.84
N ASN A 217 -20.82 6.85 15.73
CA ASN A 217 -19.80 6.89 14.70
C ASN A 217 -20.38 7.28 13.34
N HIS A 218 -20.35 8.58 13.03
CA HIS A 218 -20.87 9.12 11.78
C HIS A 218 -20.19 8.57 10.51
N PHE A 219 -18.92 8.18 10.57
CA PHE A 219 -18.23 7.52 9.45
C PHE A 219 -18.85 6.16 9.14
N LYS A 220 -19.12 5.36 10.18
CA LYS A 220 -19.77 4.04 10.02
C LYS A 220 -21.22 4.20 9.55
N LEU A 221 -21.95 5.20 10.04
CA LEU A 221 -23.30 5.52 9.54
C LEU A 221 -23.29 5.85 8.03
N HIS A 222 -22.31 6.63 7.57
CA HIS A 222 -22.15 6.92 6.14
C HIS A 222 -21.86 5.64 5.33
N VAL A 223 -20.97 4.77 5.84
CA VAL A 223 -20.67 3.49 5.19
C VAL A 223 -21.90 2.57 5.14
N ILE A 224 -22.72 2.55 6.19
CA ILE A 224 -23.99 1.81 6.21
C ILE A 224 -24.91 2.35 5.13
N GLU A 225 -25.03 3.67 5.00
CA GLU A 225 -25.90 4.29 4.02
C GLU A 225 -25.49 3.96 2.58
N GLU A 226 -24.19 4.08 2.29
CA GLU A 226 -23.62 3.89 0.95
C GLU A 226 -23.52 2.42 0.53
N LYS A 227 -23.08 1.53 1.45
CA LYS A 227 -22.63 0.17 1.07
C LYS A 227 -23.55 -0.96 1.50
N VAL A 228 -24.47 -0.74 2.44
CA VAL A 228 -25.39 -1.80 2.91
C VAL A 228 -26.68 -1.73 2.09
N THR A 229 -26.70 -2.41 0.95
CA THR A 229 -27.87 -2.45 0.06
C THR A 229 -28.88 -3.55 0.44
N GLY A 230 -28.42 -4.59 1.14
CA GLY A 230 -29.25 -5.71 1.59
C GLY A 230 -30.04 -5.43 2.88
N PRO A 231 -30.94 -6.37 3.27
CA PRO A 231 -31.73 -6.25 4.50
C PRO A 231 -30.88 -6.38 5.78
N THR A 232 -29.75 -7.10 5.68
CA THR A 232 -28.82 -7.36 6.77
C THR A 232 -27.38 -7.04 6.37
N ALA A 233 -26.53 -6.80 7.36
CA ALA A 233 -25.08 -6.81 7.20
C ALA A 233 -24.42 -7.49 8.40
N THR A 234 -23.12 -7.74 8.24
CA THR A 234 -22.32 -8.43 9.26
C THR A 234 -21.57 -7.44 10.14
N VAL A 235 -21.52 -7.74 11.43
CA VAL A 235 -20.77 -7.01 12.45
C VAL A 235 -19.90 -8.02 13.19
N TYR A 236 -18.68 -7.64 13.55
CA TYR A 236 -17.79 -8.48 14.35
C TYR A 236 -17.52 -7.81 15.70
N GLY A 237 -17.73 -8.58 16.76
CA GLY A 237 -17.29 -8.22 18.10
C GLY A 237 -16.00 -8.93 18.47
N CYS A 238 -15.06 -8.23 19.10
CA CYS A 238 -13.82 -8.77 19.64
C CYS A 238 -13.47 -8.04 20.94
N GLY A 239 -13.65 -8.72 22.07
CA GLY A 239 -13.58 -8.08 23.40
C GLY A 239 -14.54 -6.89 23.48
N MET A 240 -13.99 -5.70 23.71
CA MET A 240 -14.76 -4.46 23.77
C MET A 240 -15.06 -3.81 22.43
N SER A 241 -14.36 -4.19 21.36
CA SER A 241 -14.54 -3.57 20.05
C SER A 241 -15.67 -4.27 19.29
N VAL A 242 -16.46 -3.46 18.60
CA VAL A 242 -17.55 -3.90 17.72
C VAL A 242 -17.43 -3.09 16.44
N ASP A 243 -17.25 -3.78 15.31
CA ASP A 243 -17.05 -3.13 14.02
C ASP A 243 -17.88 -3.72 12.87
N LEU A 244 -18.29 -2.83 11.95
CA LEU A 244 -19.01 -3.18 10.73
C LEU A 244 -18.03 -3.77 9.72
N CYS A 245 -18.16 -5.07 9.48
CA CYS A 245 -17.26 -5.78 8.60
C CYS A 245 -17.93 -7.02 8.01
N ARG A 246 -17.61 -7.34 6.73
CA ARG A 246 -18.06 -8.58 6.07
C ARG A 246 -17.30 -9.82 6.58
N GLY A 247 -16.05 -9.66 6.97
CA GLY A 247 -15.12 -10.73 7.32
C GLY A 247 -14.67 -11.56 6.11
N PRO A 248 -14.17 -12.79 6.31
CA PRO A 248 -14.08 -13.47 7.61
C PRO A 248 -12.95 -12.91 8.50
N HIS A 249 -12.92 -13.37 9.75
CA HIS A 249 -11.84 -13.13 10.70
C HIS A 249 -11.20 -14.42 11.20
N LEU A 250 -10.05 -14.28 11.85
CA LEU A 250 -9.45 -15.32 12.69
C LEU A 250 -10.44 -15.81 13.75
N ARG A 251 -10.22 -16.99 14.33
CA ARG A 251 -11.03 -17.49 15.45
C ARG A 251 -10.89 -16.59 16.68
N HIS A 252 -9.65 -16.21 16.98
CA HIS A 252 -9.32 -15.33 18.11
C HIS A 252 -8.04 -14.54 17.84
N THR A 253 -7.87 -13.44 18.57
CA THR A 253 -6.71 -12.53 18.44
C THR A 253 -5.37 -13.22 18.69
N GLY A 254 -5.35 -14.24 19.54
CA GLY A 254 -4.13 -15.01 19.85
C GLY A 254 -3.54 -15.81 18.67
N GLN A 255 -4.25 -15.94 17.54
CA GLN A 255 -3.67 -16.51 16.32
C GLN A 255 -2.70 -15.53 15.61
N ILE A 256 -2.69 -14.26 16.02
CA ILE A 256 -1.70 -13.28 15.56
C ILE A 256 -0.46 -13.46 16.42
N GLY A 257 0.53 -14.24 15.96
CA GLY A 257 1.72 -14.52 16.76
C GLY A 257 2.68 -13.34 16.89
N ALA A 258 2.76 -12.47 15.89
CA ALA A 258 3.59 -11.26 15.93
C ALA A 258 2.94 -10.12 15.15
N LEU A 259 3.04 -8.89 15.65
CA LEU A 259 2.50 -7.69 15.03
C LEU A 259 3.49 -6.53 15.21
N LYS A 260 3.68 -5.75 14.15
CA LYS A 260 4.51 -4.55 14.14
C LYS A 260 3.81 -3.38 13.45
N LEU A 261 3.79 -2.21 14.10
CA LEU A 261 3.33 -0.96 13.51
C LEU A 261 4.49 -0.29 12.74
N LEU A 262 4.20 0.20 11.53
CA LEU A 262 5.22 0.66 10.59
C LEU A 262 5.24 2.17 10.45
N THR A 263 4.10 2.77 10.10
CA THR A 263 4.02 4.18 9.75
C THR A 263 2.74 4.82 10.27
N ASN A 264 2.83 6.11 10.59
CA ASN A 264 1.71 7.00 10.79
C ASN A 264 1.69 8.04 9.65
N SER A 265 0.55 8.25 9.02
CA SER A 265 0.37 9.23 7.94
C SER A 265 -1.01 9.88 7.99
N SER A 266 -1.23 10.94 7.22
CA SER A 266 -2.57 11.48 7.02
C SER A 266 -3.29 10.73 5.88
N ALA A 267 -4.62 10.66 5.98
CA ALA A 267 -5.50 10.19 4.93
C ALA A 267 -6.68 11.16 4.80
N LEU A 268 -7.40 11.11 3.68
CA LEU A 268 -8.60 11.93 3.47
C LEU A 268 -9.84 11.04 3.41
N TRP A 269 -10.87 11.45 4.15
CA TRP A 269 -12.22 10.97 3.95
C TRP A 269 -12.85 11.73 2.79
N ARG A 270 -13.27 11.00 1.75
CA ARG A 270 -13.99 11.57 0.62
C ARG A 270 -15.46 11.22 0.78
N SER A 271 -16.28 12.21 1.08
CA SER A 271 -17.74 12.13 1.03
C SER A 271 -18.27 13.26 0.13
N SER A 272 -19.59 13.37 -0.01
CA SER A 272 -20.23 14.51 -0.69
C SER A 272 -20.00 15.85 0.02
N ALA A 273 -19.54 15.84 1.27
CA ALA A 273 -19.23 17.02 2.06
C ALA A 273 -17.74 17.44 1.95
N ALA A 274 -17.35 18.46 2.71
CA ALA A 274 -15.95 18.88 2.78
C ALA A 274 -15.06 17.72 3.26
N PRO A 275 -13.85 17.54 2.67
CA PRO A 275 -12.99 16.42 3.01
C PRO A 275 -12.50 16.53 4.45
N GLU A 276 -12.60 15.43 5.20
CA GLU A 276 -12.09 15.34 6.56
C GLU A 276 -10.73 14.64 6.58
N THR A 277 -9.79 15.20 7.34
CA THR A 277 -8.46 14.60 7.50
C THR A 277 -8.52 13.52 8.58
N LEU A 278 -8.12 12.31 8.19
CA LEU A 278 -8.00 11.14 9.05
C LEU A 278 -6.52 10.87 9.35
N GLN A 279 -6.29 10.14 10.43
CA GLN A 279 -4.98 9.59 10.77
C GLN A 279 -4.95 8.12 10.36
N ARG A 280 -3.93 7.72 9.61
CA ARG A 280 -3.68 6.35 9.20
C ARG A 280 -2.51 5.79 9.98
N VAL A 281 -2.69 4.63 10.58
CA VAL A 281 -1.58 3.82 11.11
C VAL A 281 -1.53 2.53 10.32
N SER A 282 -0.35 2.23 9.76
CA SER A 282 -0.10 1.01 8.98
C SER A 282 0.71 0.02 9.81
N GLY A 283 0.46 -1.27 9.62
CA GLY A 283 1.13 -2.35 10.34
C GLY A 283 1.26 -3.61 9.49
N ILE A 284 2.04 -4.56 10.00
CA ILE A 284 2.16 -5.91 9.45
C ILE A 284 2.11 -6.91 10.59
N SER A 285 1.64 -8.12 10.31
CA SER A 285 1.57 -9.19 11.29
C SER A 285 1.74 -10.56 10.65
N PHE A 286 2.10 -11.53 11.50
CA PHE A 286 2.46 -12.89 11.11
C PHE A 286 1.93 -13.90 12.14
N PRO A 287 1.72 -15.16 11.75
CA PRO A 287 1.32 -16.24 12.67
C PRO A 287 2.34 -16.54 13.77
N ASN A 288 3.61 -16.18 13.57
CA ASN A 288 4.69 -16.41 14.53
C ASN A 288 5.77 -15.33 14.42
N THR A 289 6.65 -15.29 15.42
CA THR A 289 7.74 -14.30 15.53
C THR A 289 8.89 -14.55 14.55
N GLU A 290 9.12 -15.80 14.13
CA GLU A 290 10.17 -16.15 13.16
C GLU A 290 9.89 -15.50 11.80
N LEU A 291 8.66 -15.61 11.30
CA LEU A 291 8.24 -14.99 10.05
C LEU A 291 8.35 -13.45 10.08
N LEU A 292 8.09 -12.83 11.24
CA LEU A 292 8.31 -11.38 11.39
C LEU A 292 9.80 -11.05 11.28
N ARG A 293 10.68 -11.83 11.91
CA ARG A 293 12.14 -11.61 11.84
C ARG A 293 12.67 -11.81 10.42
N ASP A 294 12.19 -12.83 9.72
CA ASP A 294 12.55 -13.06 8.31
C ASP A 294 12.11 -11.89 7.42
N TRP A 295 10.89 -11.39 7.63
CA TRP A 295 10.40 -10.21 6.93
C TRP A 295 11.23 -8.96 7.23
N GLU A 296 11.63 -8.74 8.49
CA GLU A 296 12.51 -7.64 8.88
C GLU A 296 13.89 -7.75 8.23
N ALA A 297 14.48 -8.94 8.18
CA ALA A 297 15.76 -9.19 7.53
C ALA A 297 15.68 -8.90 6.01
N GLN A 298 14.62 -9.34 5.35
CA GLN A 298 14.37 -9.03 3.93
C GLN A 298 14.21 -7.53 3.68
N ARG A 299 13.56 -6.81 4.62
CA ARG A 299 13.38 -5.35 4.54
C ARG A 299 14.72 -4.64 4.68
N GLU A 300 15.55 -5.03 5.64
CA GLU A 300 16.88 -4.47 5.85
C GLU A 300 17.78 -4.72 4.63
N GLU A 301 17.74 -5.94 4.08
CA GLU A 301 18.48 -6.27 2.85
C GLU A 301 18.00 -5.44 1.64
N ALA A 302 16.69 -5.24 1.50
CA ALA A 302 16.15 -4.39 0.44
C ALA A 302 16.55 -2.92 0.60
N GLU A 303 16.62 -2.41 1.84
CA GLU A 303 17.09 -1.05 2.13
C GLU A 303 18.59 -0.88 1.87
N LEU A 304 19.40 -1.91 2.12
CA LEU A 304 20.82 -1.93 1.75
C LEU A 304 21.01 -1.87 0.22
N ARG A 305 20.05 -2.37 -0.54
CA ARG A 305 20.03 -2.39 -2.02
C ARG A 305 19.33 -1.17 -2.64
N ASP A 306 18.88 -0.22 -1.83
CA ASP A 306 18.23 0.99 -2.30
C ASP A 306 19.23 1.89 -3.06
N HIS A 307 18.98 2.13 -4.34
CA HIS A 307 19.86 2.95 -5.19
C HIS A 307 20.03 4.38 -4.69
N ARG A 308 19.08 4.91 -3.91
CA ARG A 308 19.17 6.26 -3.31
C ARG A 308 20.21 6.29 -2.21
N ARG A 309 20.27 5.22 -1.40
CA ARG A 309 21.28 5.06 -0.35
C ARG A 309 22.64 4.81 -0.98
N ILE A 310 22.74 3.82 -1.86
CA ILE A 310 23.98 3.48 -2.60
C ILE A 310 24.50 4.70 -3.37
N GLY A 311 23.62 5.41 -4.07
CA GLY A 311 23.97 6.58 -4.87
C GLY A 311 24.56 7.72 -4.05
N LYS A 312 24.08 7.90 -2.82
CA LYS A 312 24.63 8.86 -1.87
C LYS A 312 25.96 8.36 -1.29
N GLU A 313 26.01 7.14 -0.76
CA GLU A 313 27.20 6.55 -0.13
C GLU A 313 28.40 6.44 -1.08
N GLN A 314 28.14 6.14 -2.36
CA GLN A 314 29.17 6.00 -3.38
C GLN A 314 29.43 7.28 -4.19
N GLU A 315 28.75 8.38 -3.87
CA GLU A 315 28.87 9.67 -4.57
C GLU A 315 28.59 9.54 -6.08
N LEU A 316 27.50 8.85 -6.44
CA LEU A 316 27.10 8.65 -7.84
C LEU A 316 26.23 9.79 -8.35
N PHE A 317 25.29 10.27 -7.53
CA PHE A 317 24.39 11.35 -7.89
C PHE A 317 23.79 12.04 -6.66
N PHE A 318 23.20 13.21 -6.88
CA PHE A 318 22.38 13.89 -5.88
C PHE A 318 21.19 14.61 -6.54
N PHE A 319 20.26 15.08 -5.71
CA PHE A 319 19.10 15.89 -6.10
C PHE A 319 19.13 17.22 -5.35
N HIS A 320 18.61 18.27 -5.98
CA HIS A 320 18.54 19.61 -5.41
C HIS A 320 17.16 20.21 -5.64
N GLU A 321 16.63 20.95 -4.67
CA GLU A 321 15.27 21.52 -4.72
C GLU A 321 15.08 22.52 -5.86
N LEU A 322 16.16 23.18 -6.29
CA LEU A 322 16.16 24.07 -7.47
C LEU A 322 15.93 23.34 -8.81
N SER A 323 16.04 22.01 -8.84
CA SER A 323 15.72 21.19 -10.01
C SER A 323 15.05 19.89 -9.57
N PRO A 324 13.79 19.94 -9.10
CA PRO A 324 13.10 18.77 -8.60
C PRO A 324 12.96 17.72 -9.70
N GLY A 325 12.98 16.44 -9.31
CA GLY A 325 12.87 15.33 -10.26
C GLY A 325 13.96 15.28 -11.33
N SER A 326 15.06 16.03 -11.15
CA SER A 326 16.19 16.08 -12.08
C SER A 326 17.47 15.74 -11.35
N CYS A 327 18.11 14.67 -11.79
CA CYS A 327 19.31 14.14 -11.17
C CYS A 327 20.58 14.88 -11.59
N PHE A 328 21.44 15.20 -10.61
CA PHE A 328 22.81 15.63 -10.84
C PHE A 328 23.74 14.42 -10.76
N PHE A 329 24.29 13.99 -11.89
CA PHE A 329 25.30 12.93 -11.89
C PHE A 329 26.66 13.49 -11.46
N LEU A 330 27.25 12.85 -10.46
CA LEU A 330 28.62 13.11 -10.00
C LEU A 330 29.62 12.32 -10.87
N PRO A 331 30.93 12.61 -10.81
CA PRO A 331 31.91 11.99 -11.72
C PRO A 331 31.86 10.46 -11.77
N ARG A 332 31.60 9.79 -10.64
CA ARG A 332 31.47 8.32 -10.58
C ARG A 332 30.20 7.84 -11.26
N GLY A 333 29.05 8.46 -10.98
CA GLY A 333 27.79 8.14 -11.65
C GLY A 333 27.84 8.40 -13.15
N THR A 334 28.50 9.49 -13.58
CA THR A 334 28.71 9.80 -15.01
C THR A 334 29.52 8.72 -15.72
N ARG A 335 30.52 8.10 -15.06
CA ARG A 335 31.25 6.97 -15.63
C ARG A 335 30.34 5.77 -15.88
N VAL A 336 29.49 5.43 -14.91
CA VAL A 336 28.50 4.34 -15.04
C VAL A 336 27.54 4.63 -16.18
N TYR A 337 26.97 5.83 -16.23
CA TYR A 337 26.09 6.27 -17.31
C TYR A 337 26.75 6.16 -18.68
N ASN A 338 27.98 6.65 -18.84
CA ASN A 338 28.70 6.58 -20.10
C ASN A 338 29.03 5.14 -20.51
N ALA A 339 29.33 4.26 -19.57
CA ALA A 339 29.54 2.84 -19.85
C ALA A 339 28.26 2.18 -20.39
N LEU A 340 27.10 2.46 -19.77
CA LEU A 340 25.80 1.97 -20.25
C LEU A 340 25.47 2.50 -21.65
N VAL A 341 25.68 3.79 -21.89
CA VAL A 341 25.46 4.40 -23.21
C VAL A 341 26.42 3.81 -24.27
N THR A 342 27.67 3.53 -23.90
CA THR A 342 28.64 2.91 -24.81
C THR A 342 28.21 1.49 -25.18
N PHE A 343 27.78 0.70 -24.18
CA PHE A 343 27.26 -0.63 -24.38
C PHE A 343 26.07 -0.64 -25.34
N ILE A 344 25.03 0.16 -25.06
CA ILE A 344 23.82 0.16 -25.89
C ILE A 344 24.08 0.70 -27.31
N ARG A 345 24.98 1.66 -27.48
CA ARG A 345 25.43 2.13 -28.81
C ARG A 345 26.08 1.01 -29.62
N ALA A 346 26.90 0.18 -28.98
CA ALA A 346 27.50 -0.97 -29.64
C ALA A 346 26.42 -1.98 -30.11
N GLU A 347 25.44 -2.26 -29.25
CA GLU A 347 24.31 -3.13 -29.59
C GLU A 347 23.44 -2.57 -30.74
N TYR A 348 23.23 -1.26 -30.75
CA TYR A 348 22.53 -0.53 -31.83
C TYR A 348 23.29 -0.57 -33.15
N ALA A 349 24.61 -0.37 -33.13
CA ALA A 349 25.43 -0.47 -34.34
C ALA A 349 25.36 -1.86 -34.97
N GLN A 350 25.46 -2.94 -34.17
CA GLN A 350 25.37 -4.31 -34.65
C GLN A 350 24.00 -4.65 -35.27
N ARG A 351 22.93 -3.96 -34.86
CA ARG A 351 21.55 -4.18 -35.31
C ARG A 351 21.09 -3.18 -36.37
N GLY A 352 21.99 -2.36 -36.89
CA GLY A 352 21.72 -1.42 -37.97
C GLY A 352 20.82 -0.25 -37.55
N PHE A 353 20.83 0.14 -36.28
CA PHE A 353 20.23 1.39 -35.83
C PHE A 353 21.15 2.56 -36.17
N SER A 354 20.55 3.66 -36.64
CA SER A 354 21.24 4.92 -36.88
C SER A 354 20.93 5.88 -35.74
N GLU A 355 21.95 6.29 -34.99
CA GLU A 355 21.80 7.30 -33.94
C GLU A 355 21.48 8.66 -34.58
N VAL A 356 20.44 9.33 -34.07
CA VAL A 356 19.99 10.66 -34.48
C VAL A 356 19.88 11.58 -33.28
N LYS A 357 19.81 12.89 -33.53
CA LYS A 357 19.56 13.90 -32.51
C LYS A 357 18.38 14.76 -32.90
N THR A 358 17.41 14.87 -32.00
CA THR A 358 16.23 15.71 -32.20
C THR A 358 16.19 16.87 -31.20
N PRO A 359 15.53 18.01 -31.54
CA PRO A 359 15.33 19.12 -30.61
C PRO A 359 14.67 18.69 -29.30
N THR A 360 14.81 19.52 -28.25
CA THR A 360 14.14 19.30 -26.96
C THR A 360 12.81 20.06 -26.87
N LEU A 361 12.71 21.19 -27.57
CA LEU A 361 11.58 22.10 -27.48
C LEU A 361 10.83 22.14 -28.82
N PHE A 362 9.51 21.96 -28.78
CA PHE A 362 8.66 21.95 -29.97
C PHE A 362 7.42 22.82 -29.77
N SER A 363 6.83 23.28 -30.87
CA SER A 363 5.48 23.86 -30.86
C SER A 363 4.47 22.82 -30.40
N THR A 364 3.48 23.24 -29.60
CA THR A 364 2.41 22.35 -29.14
C THR A 364 1.63 21.69 -30.27
N LYS A 365 1.61 22.31 -31.46
CA LYS A 365 1.01 21.76 -32.69
C LYS A 365 1.54 20.37 -33.06
N LEU A 366 2.81 20.07 -32.77
CA LEU A 366 3.36 18.74 -33.04
C LEU A 366 2.66 17.67 -32.17
N TRP A 367 2.40 18.00 -30.91
CA TRP A 367 1.75 17.09 -29.97
C TRP A 367 0.28 16.91 -30.30
N GLU A 368 -0.40 17.99 -30.72
CA GLU A 368 -1.77 17.95 -31.24
C GLU A 368 -1.87 17.06 -32.48
N GLN A 369 -1.01 17.28 -33.48
CA GLN A 369 -0.98 16.48 -34.71
C GLN A 369 -0.68 15.00 -34.43
N SER A 370 0.18 14.71 -33.45
CA SER A 370 0.51 13.33 -33.08
C SER A 370 -0.55 12.64 -32.21
N GLY A 371 -1.59 13.35 -31.76
CA GLY A 371 -2.61 12.85 -30.82
C GLY A 371 -2.19 12.83 -29.35
N HIS A 372 -0.90 13.04 -29.04
CA HIS A 372 -0.39 12.99 -27.66
C HIS A 372 -0.89 14.14 -26.78
N TRP A 373 -1.28 15.27 -27.37
CA TRP A 373 -1.76 16.42 -26.59
C TRP A 373 -2.98 16.09 -25.73
N GLU A 374 -3.93 15.31 -26.26
CA GLU A 374 -5.16 14.98 -25.55
C GLU A 374 -4.90 14.11 -24.31
N HIS A 375 -3.91 13.23 -24.40
CA HIS A 375 -3.58 12.26 -23.35
C HIS A 375 -2.50 12.73 -22.38
N TYR A 376 -1.53 13.52 -22.84
CA TYR A 376 -0.32 13.84 -22.07
C TYR A 376 -0.18 15.31 -21.68
N ARG A 377 -1.07 16.22 -22.12
CA ARG A 377 -0.93 17.67 -21.83
C ARG A 377 -0.78 18.00 -20.34
N ALA A 378 -1.41 17.23 -19.46
CA ALA A 378 -1.34 17.43 -18.01
C ALA A 378 0.05 17.13 -17.45
N ASP A 379 0.77 16.21 -18.09
CA ASP A 379 2.09 15.73 -17.70
C ASP A 379 3.21 16.34 -18.57
N MET A 380 2.96 17.47 -19.24
CA MET A 380 3.92 18.15 -20.12
C MET A 380 4.33 19.51 -19.58
N PHE A 381 5.64 19.78 -19.60
CA PHE A 381 6.17 21.11 -19.32
C PHE A 381 5.97 22.03 -20.53
N SER A 382 5.11 23.03 -20.36
CA SER A 382 4.83 24.05 -21.37
C SER A 382 5.50 25.38 -21.02
N LEU A 383 6.09 26.03 -22.03
CA LEU A 383 6.72 27.33 -21.95
C LEU A 383 5.91 28.33 -22.78
N LYS A 384 5.67 29.51 -22.21
CA LYS A 384 5.12 30.65 -22.97
C LYS A 384 6.29 31.43 -23.60
N PRO A 385 6.30 31.65 -24.92
CA PRO A 385 7.32 32.46 -25.56
C PRO A 385 7.36 33.88 -24.98
N PRO A 386 8.54 34.53 -24.90
CA PRO A 386 8.63 35.94 -24.54
C PRO A 386 7.81 36.81 -25.51
N GLY A 387 7.04 37.77 -24.99
CA GLY A 387 6.23 38.71 -25.78
C GLY A 387 4.75 38.37 -25.94
N THR A 388 4.24 37.30 -25.32
CA THR A 388 2.81 36.92 -25.44
C THR A 388 1.88 37.57 -24.40
N ASN A 389 2.40 38.23 -23.35
CA ASN A 389 1.60 38.73 -22.20
C ASN A 389 1.92 40.19 -21.76
N GLY A 390 2.50 41.05 -22.60
CA GLY A 390 2.75 42.46 -22.24
C GLY A 390 2.86 43.37 -23.47
N PRO A 391 2.70 44.70 -23.32
CA PRO A 391 2.83 45.64 -24.42
C PRO A 391 4.24 45.51 -25.01
N ASP A 392 4.31 45.60 -26.34
CA ASP A 392 5.50 45.40 -27.15
C ASP A 392 6.61 46.37 -26.74
N ILE A 393 7.50 45.94 -25.84
CA ILE A 393 8.73 46.65 -25.49
C ILE A 393 9.90 45.75 -25.88
N SER A 394 10.06 45.53 -27.18
CA SER A 394 11.34 45.10 -27.73
C SER A 394 12.09 46.33 -28.26
N GLN A 395 12.99 46.89 -27.43
CA GLN A 395 13.93 47.96 -27.84
C GLN A 395 15.11 47.44 -28.68
N SER A 396 14.96 46.32 -29.36
CA SER A 396 15.98 45.79 -30.27
C SER A 396 15.32 45.56 -31.62
N GLY A 397 15.63 46.41 -32.60
CA GLY A 397 15.10 46.40 -33.97
C GLY A 397 15.47 45.19 -34.82
N HIS A 398 15.63 44.01 -34.21
CA HIS A 398 15.68 42.74 -34.92
C HIS A 398 14.27 42.13 -34.96
N PRO A 399 13.73 41.80 -36.13
CA PRO A 399 12.46 41.10 -36.23
C PRO A 399 12.65 39.68 -35.69
N ALA A 400 12.49 39.51 -34.38
CA ALA A 400 12.40 38.19 -33.77
C ALA A 400 11.09 37.58 -34.26
N ARG A 401 11.20 36.60 -35.16
CA ARG A 401 10.10 35.73 -35.59
C ARG A 401 9.71 34.82 -34.41
N CYS A 402 9.28 35.40 -33.29
CA CYS A 402 8.86 34.67 -32.11
C CYS A 402 7.58 33.89 -32.45
N PRO A 403 7.56 32.56 -32.26
CA PRO A 403 6.35 31.78 -32.40
C PRO A 403 5.27 32.34 -31.48
N LYS A 404 4.07 32.62 -32.01
CA LYS A 404 2.90 32.95 -31.17
C LYS A 404 2.38 31.73 -30.41
N ASP A 405 2.72 30.54 -30.88
CA ASP A 405 2.28 29.26 -30.31
C ASP A 405 3.06 28.93 -29.04
N ALA A 406 2.39 28.30 -28.07
CA ALA A 406 3.06 27.73 -26.91
C ALA A 406 4.11 26.70 -27.34
N LEU A 407 5.19 26.63 -26.57
CA LEU A 407 6.25 25.63 -26.75
C LEU A 407 6.16 24.62 -25.62
N ALA A 408 6.57 23.38 -25.86
CA ALA A 408 6.62 22.35 -24.83
C ALA A 408 7.88 21.51 -24.94
N LEU A 409 8.44 21.14 -23.79
CA LEU A 409 9.53 20.17 -23.72
C LEU A 409 9.00 18.81 -24.14
N LYS A 410 9.78 18.08 -24.96
CA LYS A 410 9.35 16.76 -25.45
C LYS A 410 9.17 15.74 -24.30
N PRO A 411 8.03 15.06 -24.19
CA PRO A 411 7.84 13.95 -23.25
C PRO A 411 8.26 12.59 -23.82
N MET A 412 8.56 12.53 -25.13
CA MET A 412 8.98 11.36 -25.90
C MET A 412 9.62 11.78 -27.23
N ASN A 413 10.37 10.88 -27.90
CA ASN A 413 11.04 11.21 -29.17
C ASN A 413 10.20 10.88 -30.42
N CYS A 414 9.14 10.06 -30.30
CA CYS A 414 8.42 9.48 -31.43
C CYS A 414 7.96 10.51 -32.48
N PRO A 415 7.28 11.63 -32.11
CA PRO A 415 6.83 12.62 -33.09
C PRO A 415 7.98 13.29 -33.84
N ALA A 416 9.12 13.51 -33.18
CA ALA A 416 10.30 14.06 -33.83
C ALA A 416 10.92 13.06 -34.83
N HIS A 417 10.91 11.76 -34.53
CA HIS A 417 11.38 10.72 -35.45
C HIS A 417 10.46 10.60 -36.66
N CYS A 418 9.14 10.78 -36.49
CA CYS A 418 8.19 10.87 -37.60
C CYS A 418 8.51 12.06 -38.53
N LEU A 419 8.86 13.23 -37.99
CA LEU A 419 9.31 14.38 -38.79
C LEU A 419 10.60 14.06 -39.57
N MET A 420 11.57 13.37 -38.95
CA MET A 420 12.79 12.94 -39.64
C MET A 420 12.52 11.92 -40.75
N PHE A 421 11.60 10.98 -40.53
CA PHE A 421 11.19 10.03 -41.55
C PHE A 421 10.54 10.76 -42.74
N ALA A 422 9.61 11.68 -42.44
CA ALA A 422 8.83 12.46 -43.41
C ALA A 422 9.62 13.58 -44.12
N HIS A 423 10.81 13.96 -43.63
CA HIS A 423 11.61 15.04 -44.20
C HIS A 423 11.92 14.87 -45.71
N ARG A 424 11.99 13.62 -46.19
CA ARG A 424 12.11 13.32 -47.61
C ARG A 424 11.31 12.07 -47.99
N PRO A 425 10.93 11.92 -49.28
CA PRO A 425 10.39 10.66 -49.79
C PRO A 425 11.35 9.48 -49.52
N ARG A 426 10.75 8.32 -49.21
CA ARG A 426 11.46 7.07 -48.87
C ARG A 426 11.13 5.98 -49.88
N SER A 427 12.16 5.23 -50.28
CA SER A 427 11.96 4.04 -51.12
C SER A 427 11.64 2.84 -50.22
N TRP A 428 10.80 1.92 -50.71
CA TRP A 428 10.52 0.66 -50.00
C TRP A 428 11.80 -0.16 -49.74
N ARG A 429 12.84 0.03 -50.56
CA ARG A 429 14.16 -0.61 -50.40
C ARG A 429 14.95 -0.09 -49.19
N GLU A 430 14.63 1.11 -48.70
CA GLU A 430 15.25 1.68 -47.50
C GLU A 430 14.62 1.11 -46.21
N LEU A 431 13.49 0.39 -46.31
CA LEU A 431 12.81 -0.18 -45.15
C LEU A 431 13.42 -1.54 -44.76
N PRO A 432 13.63 -1.80 -43.45
CA PRO A 432 13.22 -0.97 -42.33
C PRO A 432 14.26 0.13 -41.97
N VAL A 433 13.77 1.35 -41.72
CA VAL A 433 14.58 2.46 -41.19
C VAL A 433 14.54 2.42 -39.67
N ARG A 434 15.70 2.38 -39.04
CA ARG A 434 15.86 2.28 -37.58
C ARG A 434 16.57 3.51 -37.03
N LEU A 435 15.85 4.36 -36.30
CA LEU A 435 16.39 5.58 -35.69
C LEU A 435 16.50 5.39 -34.19
N ALA A 436 17.68 5.61 -33.61
CA ALA A 436 17.92 5.59 -32.17
C ALA A 436 18.24 7.00 -31.65
N ASP A 437 17.77 7.38 -30.47
CA ASP A 437 17.93 8.72 -29.92
C ASP A 437 18.04 8.69 -28.40
N PHE A 438 19.15 9.22 -27.87
CA PHE A 438 19.40 9.38 -26.43
C PHE A 438 18.99 10.77 -25.92
N GLY A 439 18.05 11.42 -26.62
CA GLY A 439 17.57 12.75 -26.34
C GLY A 439 16.94 12.88 -24.96
N VAL A 440 17.09 14.06 -24.35
CA VAL A 440 16.53 14.36 -23.03
C VAL A 440 15.02 14.56 -23.14
N LEU A 441 14.29 13.86 -22.28
CA LEU A 441 12.84 13.89 -22.18
C LEU A 441 12.41 14.51 -20.85
N HIS A 442 11.21 15.12 -20.86
CA HIS A 442 10.63 15.74 -19.68
C HIS A 442 9.15 15.34 -19.50
N ARG A 443 8.78 14.88 -18.30
CA ARG A 443 7.39 14.59 -17.91
C ARG A 443 7.09 15.26 -16.56
N ALA A 444 6.00 16.01 -16.48
CA ALA A 444 5.57 16.72 -15.28
C ALA A 444 4.80 15.79 -14.32
N GLU A 445 5.44 14.70 -13.90
CA GLU A 445 4.91 13.75 -12.94
C GLU A 445 4.48 14.44 -11.63
N ALA A 446 3.48 13.91 -10.93
CA ALA A 446 3.09 14.45 -9.63
C ALA A 446 4.30 14.47 -8.67
N SER A 447 4.56 15.61 -8.02
CA SER A 447 5.77 15.80 -7.19
C SER A 447 5.94 14.74 -6.09
N GLY A 448 4.83 14.29 -5.48
CA GLY A 448 4.82 13.23 -4.47
C GLY A 448 5.14 11.82 -5.00
N SER A 449 5.21 11.64 -6.32
CA SER A 449 5.56 10.37 -6.96
C SER A 449 7.03 10.26 -7.36
N LEU A 450 7.80 11.34 -7.25
CA LEU A 450 9.22 11.35 -7.58
C LEU A 450 10.01 10.47 -6.61
N GLY A 451 10.95 9.67 -7.15
CA GLY A 451 11.64 8.65 -6.36
C GLY A 451 13.00 8.26 -6.94
N GLY A 452 14.08 8.85 -6.39
CA GLY A 452 15.46 8.57 -6.83
C GLY A 452 15.61 8.63 -8.35
N LEU A 453 16.36 7.69 -8.93
CA LEU A 453 16.46 7.50 -10.38
C LEU A 453 15.31 6.70 -11.03
N THR A 454 14.32 6.23 -10.26
CA THR A 454 13.26 5.36 -10.78
C THR A 454 12.09 6.16 -11.38
N ARG A 455 11.77 7.32 -10.78
CA ARG A 455 10.72 8.23 -11.28
C ARG A 455 11.17 9.67 -11.17
N LEU A 456 11.29 10.32 -12.33
CA LEU A 456 11.97 11.60 -12.54
C LEU A 456 11.14 12.49 -13.47
N TRP A 457 11.34 13.80 -13.37
CA TRP A 457 10.86 14.74 -14.37
C TRP A 457 11.74 14.75 -15.61
N ARG A 458 13.07 14.72 -15.44
CA ARG A 458 14.04 14.69 -16.53
C ARG A 458 14.68 13.32 -16.63
N PHE A 459 14.58 12.68 -17.79
CA PHE A 459 15.17 11.37 -18.04
C PHE A 459 15.66 11.24 -19.49
N GLN A 460 16.46 10.21 -19.75
CA GLN A 460 16.93 9.83 -21.07
C GLN A 460 16.63 8.35 -21.24
N GLN A 461 16.06 8.00 -22.38
CA GLN A 461 15.83 6.61 -22.75
C GLN A 461 16.84 6.25 -23.84
N ASP A 462 17.20 4.98 -23.89
CA ASP A 462 17.72 4.33 -25.08
C ASP A 462 16.61 4.18 -26.13
N ASP A 463 15.97 5.29 -26.51
CA ASP A 463 14.77 5.27 -27.34
C ASP A 463 15.11 4.94 -28.79
N ALA A 464 14.23 4.21 -29.47
CA ALA A 464 14.38 3.92 -30.88
C ALA A 464 13.04 3.65 -31.58
N HIS A 465 12.95 4.11 -32.82
CA HIS A 465 11.77 3.94 -33.67
C HIS A 465 12.15 3.24 -34.97
N ILE A 466 11.37 2.21 -35.31
CA ILE A 466 11.55 1.43 -36.54
C ILE A 466 10.37 1.71 -37.48
N PHE A 467 10.66 2.32 -38.62
CA PHE A 467 9.70 2.50 -39.70
C PHE A 467 9.86 1.32 -40.68
N CYS A 468 8.80 0.55 -40.87
CA CYS A 468 8.85 -0.68 -41.65
C CYS A 468 7.58 -0.89 -42.48
N ALA A 469 7.66 -1.79 -43.46
CA ALA A 469 6.50 -2.23 -44.22
C ALA A 469 5.65 -3.20 -43.36
N PRO A 470 4.32 -3.30 -43.59
CA PRO A 470 3.45 -4.16 -42.77
C PRO A 470 3.90 -5.63 -42.68
N ASN A 471 4.47 -6.18 -43.76
CA ASN A 471 4.98 -7.55 -43.79
C ASN A 471 6.26 -7.78 -42.98
N GLN A 472 6.95 -6.71 -42.54
CA GLN A 472 8.19 -6.79 -41.77
C GLN A 472 7.95 -6.78 -40.25
N VAL A 473 6.73 -6.44 -39.80
CA VAL A 473 6.42 -6.22 -38.37
C VAL A 473 6.74 -7.44 -37.51
N ILE A 474 6.25 -8.63 -37.90
CA ILE A 474 6.43 -9.86 -37.11
C ILE A 474 7.91 -10.18 -36.92
N PHE A 475 8.68 -10.13 -38.01
CA PHE A 475 10.12 -10.40 -37.99
C PHE A 475 10.87 -9.42 -37.08
N LEU A 476 10.54 -8.13 -37.14
CA LEU A 476 11.18 -7.11 -36.30
C LEU A 476 10.83 -7.25 -34.81
N VAL A 477 9.61 -7.65 -34.49
CA VAL A 477 9.19 -7.92 -33.11
C VAL A 477 9.97 -9.10 -32.53
N LEU A 478 10.19 -10.16 -33.31
CA LEU A 478 11.00 -11.31 -32.88
C LEU A 478 12.47 -10.90 -32.63
N GLN A 479 13.07 -10.14 -33.54
CA GLN A 479 14.44 -9.61 -33.34
C GLN A 479 14.57 -8.74 -32.09
N ARG A 480 13.53 -7.99 -31.74
CA ARG A 480 13.49 -7.22 -30.48
C ARG A 480 13.42 -8.13 -29.26
N ALA A 481 12.63 -9.21 -29.31
CA ALA A 481 12.55 -10.17 -28.21
C ALA A 481 13.90 -10.84 -27.94
N ASP A 482 14.63 -11.22 -28.99
CA ASP A 482 15.99 -11.76 -28.87
C ASP A 482 16.96 -10.73 -28.27
N PHE A 483 16.82 -9.46 -28.65
CA PHE A 483 17.62 -8.38 -28.06
C PHE A 483 17.35 -8.23 -26.55
N LEU A 484 16.08 -8.30 -26.13
CA LEU A 484 15.71 -8.23 -24.72
C LEU A 484 16.25 -9.42 -23.90
N CYS A 485 16.47 -10.59 -24.51
CA CYS A 485 17.11 -11.71 -23.82
C CYS A 485 18.55 -11.42 -23.36
N LEU A 486 19.27 -10.47 -23.98
CA LEU A 486 20.59 -10.04 -23.49
C LEU A 486 20.54 -9.35 -22.12
N PHE A 487 19.38 -8.77 -21.77
CA PHE A 487 19.15 -8.09 -20.50
C PHE A 487 18.49 -8.99 -19.45
N LYS A 488 18.20 -10.25 -19.80
CA LYS A 488 17.84 -11.24 -18.79
C LYS A 488 19.09 -11.53 -17.97
N PHE A 489 19.23 -10.82 -16.86
CA PHE A 489 20.11 -11.24 -15.79
C PHE A 489 19.71 -12.67 -15.44
N ASN A 490 20.66 -13.58 -15.55
CA ASN A 490 20.53 -14.92 -15.02
C ASN A 490 20.23 -14.72 -13.53
N THR A 491 18.97 -14.83 -13.12
CA THR A 491 18.58 -14.83 -11.72
C THR A 491 19.04 -16.18 -11.19
N GLY A 492 20.34 -16.29 -10.95
CA GLY A 492 20.94 -17.36 -10.18
C GLY A 492 20.58 -17.14 -8.72
N SER A 493 19.34 -17.52 -8.38
CA SER A 493 18.82 -17.75 -7.03
C SER A 493 17.48 -18.44 -7.17
#